data_AF-A0A543PR23-F1
#
_entry.id   AF-A0A543PR23-F1
#
_cell.length_a   1.000
_cell.length_b   1.000
_cell.length_c   1.000
_cell.angle_alpha   90.00
_cell.angle_beta   90.00
_cell.angle_gamma   90.00
#
_symmetry.space_group_name_H-M   'P 1'
#
loop_
_entity.id
_entity.type
_entity.pdbx_description
1 polymer ?
#
loop_
_entity_poly.entity_id
_entity_poly.type
_entity_poly.pdbx_seq_one_letter_code
_entity_poly.pdbx_strand_id
1 'polypeptide(L)'
;MPERQTFVDWTASQLNLAPGAIAEVHLSPVFDLFISRIEAARRRGATDPLTTVTAKRAGGNSRACTKRMLEQLGFSAPQRRAVHRLLAGSPSGWPGLLGLYASSQDLSLQQRQYARRQLQAIRGHGDTVRS
;
A
#
# COMPACT_ATOMS: atom_id res chain seq x y z
N MET A 1 15.48 20.19 12.87
CA MET A 1 15.19 18.80 12.45
C MET A 1 13.89 18.86 11.67
N PRO A 2 13.86 18.61 10.35
CA PRO A 2 12.57 18.56 9.66
C PRO A 2 11.75 17.43 10.28
N GLU A 3 10.52 17.74 10.69
CA GLU A 3 9.59 16.74 11.21
C GLU A 3 9.43 15.63 10.16
N ARG A 4 9.61 14.37 10.57
CA ARG A 4 9.33 13.25 9.67
C ARG A 4 7.83 13.24 9.39
N GLN A 5 7.47 13.70 8.20
CA GLN A 5 6.11 13.62 7.69
C GLN A 5 5.61 12.18 7.78
N THR A 6 4.41 11.96 8.31
CA THR A 6 3.81 10.62 8.39
C THR A 6 3.59 10.03 6.99
N PHE A 7 3.50 8.70 6.86
CA PHE A 7 3.26 8.07 5.56
C PHE A 7 1.97 8.57 4.89
N VAL A 8 0.93 8.83 5.68
CA VAL A 8 -0.36 9.34 5.22
C VAL A 8 -0.21 10.75 4.67
N ASP A 9 0.45 11.64 5.42
CA ASP A 9 0.65 13.03 5.02
C ASP A 9 1.57 13.13 3.80
N TRP A 10 2.61 12.30 3.76
CA TRP A 10 3.50 12.19 2.61
C TRP A 10 2.75 11.67 1.38
N THR A 11 1.90 10.65 1.53
CA THR A 11 1.10 10.17 0.39
C THR A 11 0.12 11.23 -0.10
N ALA A 12 -0.53 11.96 0.82
CA ALA A 12 -1.43 13.06 0.47
C ALA A 12 -0.72 14.17 -0.29
N SER A 13 0.47 14.58 0.17
CA SER A 13 1.26 15.64 -0.47
C SER A 13 1.75 15.22 -1.86
N GLN A 14 2.30 14.01 -1.99
CA GLN A 14 2.80 13.48 -3.26
C GLN A 14 1.69 13.36 -4.31
N LEU A 15 0.48 13.01 -3.89
CA LEU A 15 -0.65 12.79 -4.78
C LEU A 15 -1.55 14.02 -4.93
N ASN A 16 -1.22 15.14 -4.27
CA ASN A 16 -2.03 16.36 -4.22
C ASN A 16 -3.50 16.05 -3.86
N LEU A 17 -3.70 15.31 -2.77
CA LEU A 17 -5.01 14.88 -2.29
C LEU A 17 -5.40 15.67 -1.05
N ALA A 18 -6.70 15.99 -0.94
CA ALA A 18 -7.26 16.51 0.30
C ALA A 18 -7.13 15.46 1.42
N PRO A 19 -6.94 15.87 2.69
CA PRO A 19 -6.73 14.95 3.81
C PRO A 19 -7.83 13.86 3.95
N GLY A 20 -9.10 14.21 3.73
CA GLY A 20 -10.22 13.27 3.81
C GLY A 20 -10.19 12.14 2.77
N ALA A 21 -9.54 12.38 1.62
CA ALA A 21 -9.49 11.43 0.52
C ALA A 21 -8.59 10.21 0.86
N ILE A 22 -7.66 10.34 1.80
CA ILE A 22 -6.83 9.22 2.25
C ILE A 22 -7.56 8.36 3.29
N ALA A 23 -8.45 8.95 4.09
CA ALA A 23 -9.23 8.23 5.08
C ALA A 23 -10.21 7.24 4.43
N GLU A 24 -10.84 7.61 3.31
CA GLU A 24 -11.80 6.78 2.55
C GLU A 24 -11.24 5.44 2.09
N VAL A 25 -9.93 5.34 1.90
CA VAL A 25 -9.27 4.10 1.42
C VAL A 25 -8.64 3.30 2.55
N HIS A 26 -8.89 3.66 3.82
CA HIS A 26 -8.30 3.04 4.99
C HIS A 26 -6.77 2.93 4.89
N LEU A 27 -6.09 3.95 4.34
CA LEU A 27 -4.65 3.85 4.04
C LEU A 27 -3.81 3.68 5.30
N SER A 28 -4.17 4.35 6.40
CA SER A 28 -3.46 4.24 7.69
C SER A 28 -3.49 2.81 8.25
N PRO A 29 -4.65 2.17 8.49
CA PRO A 29 -4.65 0.80 9.02
C PRO A 29 -4.04 -0.22 8.04
N VAL A 30 -4.15 0.02 6.73
CA VAL A 30 -3.42 -0.80 5.75
C VAL A 30 -1.92 -0.61 5.91
N PHE A 31 -1.42 0.63 6.03
CA PHE A 31 -0.01 0.89 6.27
C PHE A 31 0.50 0.18 7.53
N ASP A 32 -0.22 0.29 8.65
CA ASP A 32 0.14 -0.37 9.91
C ASP A 32 0.23 -1.89 9.78
N LEU A 33 -0.71 -2.49 9.04
CA LEU A 33 -0.67 -3.90 8.69
C LEU A 33 0.62 -4.24 7.94
N PHE A 34 0.96 -3.48 6.88
CA PHE A 34 2.16 -3.73 6.09
C PHE A 34 3.44 -3.55 6.93
N ILE A 35 3.52 -2.52 7.77
CA ILE A 35 4.65 -2.31 8.69
C ILE A 35 4.79 -3.46 9.69
N SER A 36 3.69 -3.90 10.30
CA SER A 36 3.68 -5.06 11.22
C SER A 36 4.24 -6.31 10.54
N ARG A 37 3.91 -6.53 9.27
CA ARG A 37 4.42 -7.67 8.47
C ARG A 37 5.92 -7.53 8.16
N ILE A 38 6.37 -6.34 7.78
CA ILE A 38 7.78 -6.04 7.52
C ILE A 38 8.61 -6.23 8.80
N GLU A 39 8.15 -5.70 9.93
CA GLU A 39 8.78 -5.86 11.24
C GLU A 39 8.85 -7.34 11.66
N ALA A 40 7.77 -8.11 11.47
CA ALA A 40 7.77 -9.54 11.75
C ALA A 40 8.76 -10.31 10.86
N ALA A 41 8.91 -9.93 9.59
CA ALA A 41 9.92 -10.51 8.70
C ALA A 41 11.34 -10.15 9.14
N ARG A 42 11.57 -8.89 9.54
CA ARG A 42 12.86 -8.42 10.08
C ARG A 42 13.26 -9.21 11.32
N ARG A 43 12.35 -9.43 12.27
CA ARG A 43 12.60 -10.25 13.49
C ARG A 43 12.95 -11.71 13.19
N ARG A 44 12.55 -12.21 12.02
CA ARG A 44 12.87 -13.57 11.56
C ARG A 44 14.16 -13.63 10.73
N GLY A 45 14.90 -12.53 10.63
CA GLY A 45 16.18 -12.45 9.91
C GLY A 45 16.05 -12.30 8.39
N ALA A 46 14.92 -11.80 7.88
CA ALA A 46 14.78 -11.56 6.44
C ALA A 46 15.78 -10.49 5.96
N THR A 47 16.60 -10.83 4.96
CA THR A 47 17.59 -9.92 4.33
C THR A 47 16.95 -8.72 3.65
N ASP A 48 15.76 -8.91 3.06
CA ASP A 48 14.94 -7.84 2.48
C ASP A 48 13.49 -7.97 3.01
N PRO A 49 13.16 -7.33 4.14
CA PRO A 49 11.83 -7.41 4.74
C PRO A 49 10.70 -6.88 3.83
N LEU A 50 10.99 -5.96 2.91
CA LEU A 50 9.99 -5.42 1.97
C LEU A 50 9.52 -6.48 0.98
N THR A 51 10.36 -7.44 0.61
CA THR A 51 9.94 -8.55 -0.27
C THR A 51 8.82 -9.40 0.32
N THR A 52 8.68 -9.45 1.64
CA THR A 52 7.66 -10.26 2.31
C THR A 52 6.24 -9.72 2.19
N VAL A 53 6.11 -8.45 1.79
CA VAL A 53 4.83 -7.81 1.52
C VAL A 53 4.56 -7.63 0.01
N THR A 54 5.59 -7.76 -0.81
CA THR A 54 5.40 -7.95 -2.25
C THR A 54 4.69 -9.28 -2.49
N ALA A 55 3.59 -9.25 -3.25
CA ALA A 55 3.16 -10.44 -3.97
C ALA A 55 4.35 -10.92 -4.84
N LYS A 56 4.30 -11.99 -5.60
CA LYS A 56 5.47 -12.63 -6.24
C LYS A 56 6.60 -13.12 -5.30
N ARG A 57 7.28 -12.30 -4.47
CA ARG A 57 8.42 -12.75 -3.62
C ARG A 57 8.05 -13.20 -2.20
N ALA A 58 6.89 -12.83 -1.68
CA ALA A 58 6.42 -13.37 -0.41
C ALA A 58 6.07 -14.86 -0.50
N GLY A 59 6.51 -15.65 0.48
CA GLY A 59 6.10 -17.06 0.65
C GLY A 59 4.58 -17.23 0.86
N GLY A 60 4.04 -18.40 0.53
CA GLY A 60 2.59 -18.67 0.50
C GLY A 60 1.84 -18.30 1.78
N ASN A 61 2.40 -18.62 2.94
CA ASN A 61 1.80 -18.31 4.25
C ASN A 61 1.70 -16.81 4.52
N SER A 62 2.71 -16.03 4.11
CA SER A 62 2.73 -14.58 4.27
C SER A 62 1.62 -13.91 3.46
N ARG A 63 1.35 -14.40 2.25
CA ARG A 63 0.30 -13.87 1.38
C ARG A 63 -1.09 -14.20 1.88
N ALA A 64 -1.30 -15.43 2.34
CA ALA A 64 -2.59 -15.85 2.89
C ALA A 64 -2.95 -15.03 4.15
N CYS A 65 -1.97 -14.71 4.98
CA CYS A 65 -2.15 -13.85 6.15
C CYS A 65 -2.54 -12.41 5.76
N THR A 66 -1.77 -11.76 4.90
CA THR A 66 -2.09 -10.40 4.42
C THR A 66 -3.44 -10.34 3.71
N LYS A 67 -3.79 -11.37 2.92
CA LYS A 67 -5.11 -11.49 2.30
C LYS A 67 -6.23 -11.47 3.34
N ARG A 68 -6.15 -12.33 4.37
CA ARG A 68 -7.17 -12.43 5.43
C ARG A 68 -7.31 -11.12 6.22
N MET A 69 -6.20 -10.48 6.54
CA MET A 69 -6.23 -9.19 7.26
C MET A 69 -6.89 -8.09 6.42
N LEU A 70 -6.60 -8.01 5.11
CA LEU A 70 -7.29 -7.06 4.23
C LEU A 70 -8.78 -7.41 4.04
N GLU A 71 -9.15 -8.70 4.04
CA GLU A 71 -10.55 -9.13 4.04
C GLU A 71 -11.29 -8.65 5.31
N GLN A 72 -10.65 -8.72 6.48
CA GLN A 72 -11.20 -8.23 7.73
C GLN A 72 -11.39 -6.71 7.76
N LEU A 73 -10.60 -5.97 6.97
CA LEU A 73 -10.78 -4.53 6.75
C LEU A 73 -11.87 -4.20 5.70
N GLY A 74 -12.60 -5.21 5.19
CA GLY A 74 -13.69 -5.03 4.24
C GLY A 74 -13.27 -4.93 2.78
N PHE A 75 -11.99 -5.14 2.44
CA PHE A 75 -11.54 -5.04 1.05
C PHE A 75 -11.93 -6.28 0.24
N SER A 76 -12.61 -6.06 -0.88
CA SER A 76 -12.87 -7.06 -1.93
C SER A 76 -11.59 -7.53 -2.63
N ALA A 77 -11.64 -8.68 -3.31
CA ALA A 77 -10.50 -9.20 -4.07
C ALA A 77 -9.85 -8.18 -5.05
N PRO A 78 -10.60 -7.43 -5.87
CA PRO A 78 -10.03 -6.38 -6.71
C PRO A 78 -9.40 -5.23 -5.91
N GLN A 79 -10.03 -4.77 -4.81
CA GLN A 79 -9.45 -3.73 -3.97
C GLN A 79 -8.14 -4.18 -3.33
N ARG A 80 -8.06 -5.42 -2.84
CA ARG A 80 -6.81 -6.00 -2.31
C ARG A 80 -5.69 -6.02 -3.33
N ARG A 81 -6.00 -6.34 -4.61
CA ARG A 81 -5.01 -6.28 -5.70
C ARG A 81 -4.52 -4.85 -5.92
N ALA A 82 -5.43 -3.87 -5.90
CA ALA A 82 -5.07 -2.46 -6.03
C ALA A 82 -4.23 -1.96 -4.84
N VAL A 83 -4.57 -2.33 -3.60
CA VAL A 83 -3.77 -2.07 -2.39
C VAL A 83 -2.36 -2.63 -2.51
N HIS A 84 -2.23 -3.90 -2.88
CA HIS A 84 -0.93 -4.53 -3.06
C HIS A 84 -0.10 -3.84 -4.13
N ARG A 85 -0.70 -3.51 -5.28
CA ARG A 85 -0.02 -2.78 -6.35
C ARG A 85 0.41 -1.41 -5.88
N LEU A 86 -0.46 -0.66 -5.21
CA LEU A 86 -0.16 0.68 -4.71
C LEU A 86 1.03 0.67 -3.73
N LEU A 87 0.99 -0.20 -2.73
CA LEU A 87 1.94 -0.16 -1.62
C LEU A 87 3.23 -0.93 -1.88
N ALA A 88 3.13 -2.14 -2.41
CA ALA A 88 4.27 -3.06 -2.53
C ALA A 88 4.89 -3.08 -3.93
N GLY A 89 4.38 -2.27 -4.87
CA GLY A 89 4.94 -2.19 -6.21
C GLY A 89 4.35 -3.21 -7.19
N SER A 90 4.86 -3.18 -8.42
CA SER A 90 4.51 -4.13 -9.47
C SER A 90 5.75 -4.58 -10.25
N PRO A 91 5.70 -5.75 -10.91
CA PRO A 91 6.80 -6.22 -11.77
C PRO A 91 7.07 -5.33 -12.99
N SER A 92 6.19 -4.38 -13.32
CA SER A 92 6.29 -3.52 -14.50
C SER A 92 7.06 -2.22 -14.23
N GLY A 93 7.93 -2.21 -13.22
CA GLY A 93 8.75 -1.03 -12.88
C GLY A 93 8.13 -0.05 -11.89
N TRP A 94 7.00 -0.39 -11.24
CA TRP A 94 6.44 0.42 -10.16
C TRP A 94 7.06 -0.01 -8.81
N PRO A 95 7.82 0.86 -8.11
CA PRO A 95 8.49 0.50 -6.86
C PRO A 95 7.57 0.35 -5.64
N GLY A 96 6.37 0.93 -5.68
CA GLY A 96 5.44 0.95 -4.55
C GLY A 96 5.67 2.11 -3.59
N LEU A 97 4.60 2.57 -2.95
CA LEU A 97 4.67 3.70 -2.01
C LEU A 97 5.56 3.38 -0.79
N LEU A 98 5.58 2.13 -0.32
CA LEU A 98 6.39 1.75 0.85
C LEU A 98 7.89 1.89 0.56
N GLY A 99 8.32 1.44 -0.62
CA GLY A 99 9.71 1.54 -1.04
C GLY A 99 10.15 2.99 -1.23
N LEU A 100 9.33 3.79 -1.92
CA LEU A 100 9.59 5.22 -2.16
C LEU A 100 9.62 6.04 -0.86
N TYR A 101 8.69 5.78 0.06
CA TYR A 101 8.66 6.44 1.36
C TYR A 101 9.90 6.08 2.20
N ALA A 102 10.27 4.79 2.25
CA ALA A 102 11.44 4.34 2.98
C ALA A 102 12.76 4.92 2.44
N SER A 103 12.85 5.16 1.13
CA SER A 103 14.01 5.77 0.48
C SER A 103 13.94 7.30 0.40
N SER A 104 12.91 7.93 0.97
CA SER A 104 12.67 9.38 0.89
C SER A 104 12.67 9.92 -0.56
N GLN A 105 12.12 9.14 -1.49
CA GLN A 105 12.04 9.48 -2.91
C GLN A 105 10.66 10.03 -3.27
N ASP A 106 10.62 11.19 -3.91
CA ASP A 106 9.40 11.76 -4.47
C ASP A 106 8.87 10.95 -5.65
N LEU A 107 7.56 10.98 -5.85
CA LEU A 107 6.94 10.35 -7.02
C LEU A 107 7.18 11.20 -8.27
N SER A 108 7.61 10.53 -9.35
CA SER A 108 7.57 11.10 -10.69
C SER A 108 6.13 11.32 -11.18
N LEU A 109 5.96 12.11 -12.25
CA LEU A 109 4.63 12.38 -12.80
C LEU A 109 3.86 11.10 -13.18
N GLN A 110 4.54 10.16 -13.84
CA GLN A 110 3.96 8.87 -14.25
C GLN A 110 3.58 8.01 -13.04
N GLN A 111 4.43 8.03 -12.00
CA GLN A 111 4.19 7.34 -10.74
C GLN A 111 2.97 7.91 -10.00
N ARG A 112 2.82 9.23 -9.95
CA ARG A 112 1.64 9.90 -9.37
C ARG A 112 0.36 9.50 -10.09
N GLN A 113 0.36 9.50 -11.42
CA GLN A 113 -0.79 9.08 -12.22
C GLN A 113 -1.15 7.61 -11.97
N TYR A 114 -0.15 6.72 -11.90
CA TYR A 114 -0.37 5.31 -11.57
C TYR A 114 -0.96 5.13 -10.17
N ALA A 115 -0.38 5.78 -9.16
CA ALA A 115 -0.84 5.71 -7.78
C ALA A 115 -2.29 6.23 -7.63
N ARG A 116 -2.62 7.35 -8.27
CA ARG A 116 -4.00 7.88 -8.31
C ARG A 116 -4.99 6.89 -8.91
N ARG A 117 -4.64 6.21 -10.01
CA ARG A 117 -5.49 5.15 -10.60
C ARG A 117 -5.71 3.97 -9.65
N GLN A 118 -4.68 3.55 -8.90
CA GLN A 118 -4.86 2.49 -7.92
C GLN A 118 -5.75 2.95 -6.75
N LEU A 119 -5.61 4.19 -6.27
CA LEU A 119 -6.51 4.75 -5.26
C LEU A 119 -7.97 4.79 -5.71
N GLN A 120 -8.22 5.20 -6.96
CA GLN A 120 -9.56 5.16 -7.54
C GLN A 120 -10.11 3.73 -7.61
N ALA A 121 -9.29 2.75 -7.98
CA ALA A 121 -9.70 1.34 -7.99
C ALA A 121 -10.02 0.80 -6.59
N ILE A 122 -9.37 1.33 -5.54
CA ILE A 122 -9.68 1.00 -4.15
C ILE A 122 -11.04 1.60 -3.76
N ARG A 123 -11.34 2.85 -4.14
CA ARG A 123 -12.62 3.52 -3.83
C ARG A 123 -13.80 2.96 -4.62
N GLY A 124 -13.65 2.84 -5.94
CA GLY A 124 -14.75 2.59 -6.86
C GLY A 124 -15.35 1.18 -6.85
N HIS A 125 -14.81 0.24 -6.05
CA HIS A 125 -15.40 -1.09 -5.89
C HIS A 125 -16.41 -1.18 -4.72
N GLY A 126 -16.68 -0.07 -4.03
CA GLY A 126 -17.76 0.04 -3.04
C GLY A 126 -19.16 0.17 -3.66
N ASP A 127 -19.27 0.56 -4.93
CA ASP A 127 -20.55 0.93 -5.56
C ASP A 127 -21.17 -0.16 -6.47
N THR A 128 -20.47 -1.26 -6.75
CA THR A 128 -20.96 -2.28 -7.71
C THR A 128 -21.79 -3.40 -7.08
N VAL A 129 -22.17 -3.31 -5.80
CA VAL A 129 -23.04 -4.29 -5.12
C VAL A 129 -24.22 -3.58 -4.44
N ARG A 130 -24.94 -2.72 -5.16
CA ARG A 130 -26.34 -2.34 -4.87
C ARG A 130 -27.04 -1.95 -6.16
N SER A 131 -27.50 -2.93 -6.91
CA SER A 131 -28.61 -2.82 -7.88
C SER A 131 -29.33 -4.15 -7.92
#